data_AF-A0A2J8AB55-F1
#
_entry.id   AF-A0A2J8AB55-F1
#
_cell.length_a   1.000
_cell.length_b   1.000
_cell.length_c   1.000
_cell.angle_alpha   90.00
_cell.angle_beta   90.00
_cell.angle_gamma   90.00
#
_symmetry.space_group_name_H-M   'P 1'
#
loop_
_entity.id
_entity.type
_entity.pdbx_description
1 polymer ?
#
loop_
_entity_poly.entity_id
_entity_poly.type
_entity_poly.pdbx_seq_one_letter_code
_entity_poly.pdbx_strand_id
1 'polypeptide(L)'
;MGLLSFLSRWFRRAFQLVLMALGPVPVHVAFVMDGNRRYAERKHVDKATGHTHGYGKMVEVIHWCMELGVKCITVYAFSIDNFKRAPEEVGALMALAEDKY
;
A
#
# COMPACT_ATOMS: atom_id res chain seq x y z
N MET A 1 -16.75 6.52 18.73
CA MET A 1 -15.54 7.36 18.70
C MET A 1 -14.98 7.42 20.11
N GLY A 2 -13.92 6.66 20.38
CA GLY A 2 -13.37 6.48 21.73
C GLY A 2 -12.09 7.27 21.95
N LEU A 3 -11.79 7.61 23.21
CA LEU A 3 -10.58 8.30 23.65
C LEU A 3 -9.30 7.73 23.02
N LEU A 4 -9.24 6.40 22.82
CA LEU A 4 -8.14 5.71 22.14
C LEU A 4 -7.91 6.16 20.69
N SER A 5 -8.98 6.33 19.92
CA SER A 5 -8.90 6.82 18.53
C SER A 5 -8.48 8.29 18.46
N PHE A 6 -8.81 9.07 19.48
CA PHE A 6 -8.39 10.46 19.57
C PHE A 6 -6.90 10.56 19.90
N LEU A 7 -6.47 9.79 20.89
CA LEU A 7 -5.07 9.75 21.35
C LEU A 7 -4.13 9.25 20.25
N SER A 8 -4.51 8.20 19.52
CA SER A 8 -3.72 7.68 18.40
C SER A 8 -3.57 8.69 17.26
N ARG A 9 -4.65 9.43 16.94
CA ARG A 9 -4.63 10.49 15.92
C ARG A 9 -3.73 11.65 16.32
N TRP A 10 -3.78 12.03 17.61
CA TRP A 10 -2.93 13.08 18.15
C TRP A 10 -1.45 12.69 18.10
N PHE A 11 -1.13 11.48 18.56
CA PHE A 11 0.23 10.94 18.51
C PHE A 11 0.76 10.88 17.07
N ARG A 12 -0.05 10.38 16.13
CA ARG A 12 0.32 10.31 14.72
C ARG A 12 0.65 11.68 14.14
N ARG A 13 -0.17 12.70 14.44
CA ARG A 13 0.08 14.08 14.00
C ARG A 13 1.34 14.67 14.63
N ALA A 14 1.52 14.51 15.93
CA ALA A 14 2.71 15.01 16.63
C ALA A 14 3.98 14.38 16.04
N PHE A 15 3.97 13.06 15.82
CA PHE A 15 5.07 12.33 15.22
C PHE A 15 5.36 12.77 13.77
N GLN A 16 4.32 12.96 12.95
CA GLN A 16 4.47 13.48 11.59
C GLN A 16 5.10 14.88 11.56
N LEU A 17 4.67 15.79 12.44
CA LEU A 17 5.25 17.13 12.54
C LEU A 17 6.74 17.08 12.93
N VAL A 18 7.09 16.23 13.89
CA VAL A 18 8.49 16.01 14.27
C VAL A 18 9.30 15.49 13.08
N LEU A 19 8.82 14.46 12.37
CA LEU A 19 9.53 13.92 11.20
C LEU A 19 9.73 14.94 10.09
N MET A 20 8.71 15.75 9.79
CA MET A 20 8.80 16.80 8.76
C MET A 20 9.72 17.96 9.19
N ALA A 21 9.94 18.15 10.49
CA ALA A 21 10.91 19.13 10.99
C ALA A 21 12.37 18.65 10.90
N LEU A 22 12.62 17.35 10.72
CA LEU A 22 13.97 16.79 10.62
C LEU A 22 14.63 17.01 9.26
N GLY A 23 13.87 17.36 8.23
CA GLY A 23 14.42 17.57 6.89
C GLY A 23 13.37 17.73 5.80
N PRO A 24 13.81 17.94 4.54
CA PRO A 24 12.91 18.13 3.42
C PRO A 24 12.12 16.86 3.10
N VAL A 25 10.85 17.04 2.73
CA VAL A 25 10.00 15.97 2.21
C VAL A 25 10.41 15.64 0.77
N PRO A 26 10.57 14.36 0.40
CA PRO A 26 10.88 13.98 -0.98
C PRO A 26 9.75 14.37 -1.94
N VAL A 27 10.12 14.87 -3.11
CA VAL A 27 9.17 15.23 -4.17
C VAL A 27 8.56 13.98 -4.83
N HIS A 28 9.34 12.91 -4.95
CA HIS A 28 8.95 11.66 -5.61
C HIS A 28 9.39 10.45 -4.79
N VAL A 29 8.46 9.51 -4.57
CA VAL A 29 8.74 8.22 -3.93
C VAL A 29 8.25 7.08 -4.82
N ALA A 30 9.06 6.03 -4.96
CA ALA A 30 8.70 4.83 -5.70
C ALA A 30 8.57 3.62 -4.75
N PHE A 31 7.54 2.79 -4.98
CA PHE A 31 7.27 1.60 -4.18
C PHE A 31 7.27 0.34 -5.03
N VAL A 32 8.00 -0.69 -4.55
CA VAL A 32 7.85 -2.07 -5.03
C VAL A 32 6.99 -2.82 -4.02
N MET A 33 5.76 -3.14 -4.40
CA MET A 33 4.77 -3.73 -3.50
C MET A 33 4.86 -5.26 -3.49
N ASP A 34 5.93 -5.77 -2.90
CA ASP A 34 6.14 -7.21 -2.78
C ASP A 34 5.59 -7.78 -1.46
N GLY A 35 5.35 -9.09 -1.44
CA GLY A 35 5.03 -9.84 -0.23
C GLY A 35 3.57 -10.26 -0.09
N ASN A 36 2.68 -9.92 -1.04
CA ASN A 36 1.26 -10.24 -0.96
C ASN A 36 0.97 -11.75 -0.83
N ARG A 37 1.71 -12.60 -1.56
CA ARG A 37 1.62 -14.07 -1.43
C ARG A 37 2.08 -14.57 -0.06
N ARG A 38 3.25 -14.09 0.40
CA ARG A 38 3.81 -14.43 1.72
C ARG A 38 2.89 -13.95 2.85
N TYR A 39 2.21 -12.82 2.66
CA TYR A 39 1.21 -12.31 3.58
C TYR A 39 -0.02 -13.23 3.63
N ALA A 40 -0.51 -13.67 2.46
CA ALA A 40 -1.64 -14.59 2.36
C ALA A 40 -1.35 -15.91 3.11
N GLU A 41 -0.17 -16.48 2.86
CA GLU A 41 0.31 -17.70 3.54
C GLU A 41 0.34 -17.54 5.06
N ARG A 42 0.93 -16.45 5.57
CA ARG A 42 0.99 -16.17 7.02
C ARG A 42 -0.36 -15.90 7.65
N LYS A 43 -1.35 -15.47 6.87
CA LYS A 43 -2.71 -15.18 7.34
C LYS A 43 -3.68 -16.32 7.06
N HIS A 44 -3.23 -17.43 6.48
CA HIS A 44 -4.05 -18.56 6.07
C HIS A 44 -5.24 -18.15 5.19
N VAL A 45 -5.01 -17.21 4.28
CA VAL A 45 -5.98 -16.77 3.25
C VAL A 45 -5.45 -17.11 1.86
N ASP A 46 -6.33 -17.12 0.87
CA ASP A 46 -5.93 -17.35 -0.52
C ASP A 46 -5.09 -16.18 -1.08
N LYS A 47 -4.35 -16.45 -2.16
CA LYS A 47 -3.45 -15.47 -2.77
C LYS A 47 -4.20 -14.24 -3.31
N ALA A 48 -5.39 -14.41 -3.88
CA ALA A 48 -6.17 -13.30 -4.42
C ALA A 48 -6.58 -12.34 -3.30
N THR A 49 -7.06 -12.88 -2.17
CA THR A 49 -7.31 -12.10 -0.95
C THR A 49 -6.05 -11.37 -0.45
N GLY A 50 -4.88 -12.02 -0.53
CA GLY A 50 -3.59 -11.38 -0.26
C GLY A 50 -3.31 -10.16 -1.16
N HIS A 51 -3.60 -10.28 -2.46
CA HIS A 51 -3.46 -9.19 -3.42
C HIS A 51 -4.46 -8.05 -3.18
N THR A 52 -5.70 -8.36 -2.84
CA THR A 52 -6.72 -7.36 -2.46
C THR A 52 -6.31 -6.57 -1.21
N HIS A 53 -5.76 -7.24 -0.19
CA HIS A 53 -5.19 -6.55 0.97
C HIS A 53 -3.97 -5.68 0.59
N GLY A 54 -3.12 -6.16 -0.31
CA GLY A 54 -2.01 -5.39 -0.87
C GLY A 54 -2.48 -4.10 -1.55
N TYR A 55 -3.54 -4.18 -2.37
CA TYR A 55 -4.16 -3.01 -2.99
C TYR A 55 -4.71 -2.02 -1.94
N GLY A 56 -5.43 -2.51 -0.92
CA GLY A 56 -5.92 -1.65 0.16
C GLY A 56 -4.77 -0.93 0.89
N LYS A 57 -3.65 -1.63 1.12
CA LYS A 57 -2.44 -1.04 1.71
C LYS A 57 -1.79 0.01 0.81
N MET A 58 -1.75 -0.24 -0.50
CA MET A 58 -1.26 0.73 -1.48
C MET A 58 -2.01 2.05 -1.38
N VAL A 59 -3.34 1.99 -1.38
CA VAL A 59 -4.21 3.17 -1.28
C VAL A 59 -3.93 3.93 0.02
N GLU A 60 -3.81 3.22 1.15
CA GLU A 60 -3.49 3.83 2.44
C GLU A 60 -2.12 4.53 2.43
N VAL A 61 -1.10 3.91 1.85
CA VAL A 61 0.25 4.49 1.71
C VAL A 61 0.24 5.74 0.82
N ILE A 62 -0.49 5.69 -0.30
CA ILE A 62 -0.66 6.85 -1.18
C ILE A 62 -1.27 8.02 -0.42
N HIS A 63 -2.32 7.78 0.36
CA HIS A 63 -2.92 8.81 1.20
C HIS A 63 -1.93 9.39 2.22
N TRP A 64 -1.10 8.56 2.86
CA TRP A 64 -0.07 9.06 3.77
C TRP A 64 0.98 9.92 3.06
N CYS A 65 1.44 9.50 1.88
CA CYS A 65 2.37 10.29 1.07
C CYS A 65 1.77 11.66 0.70
N MET A 66 0.48 11.70 0.34
CA MET A 66 -0.24 12.94 0.06
C MET A 66 -0.34 13.83 1.31
N GLU A 67 -0.69 13.27 2.47
CA GLU A 67 -0.74 14.00 3.76
C GLU A 67 0.62 14.62 4.13
N LEU A 68 1.71 13.94 3.78
CA LEU A 68 3.08 14.40 4.04
C LEU A 68 3.60 15.40 3.00
N GLY A 69 2.89 15.64 1.90
CA GLY A 69 3.28 16.59 0.86
C GLY A 69 4.17 16.01 -0.25
N VAL A 70 4.24 14.68 -0.40
CA VAL A 70 4.90 14.03 -1.55
C VAL A 70 4.09 14.31 -2.81
N LYS A 71 4.75 14.80 -3.87
CA LYS A 71 4.07 15.29 -5.09
C LYS A 71 3.90 14.23 -6.17
N CYS A 72 4.79 13.24 -6.21
CA CYS A 72 4.78 12.17 -7.20
C CYS A 72 4.95 10.82 -6.50
N ILE A 73 4.17 9.84 -6.92
CA ILE A 73 4.25 8.48 -6.39
C ILE A 73 4.28 7.52 -7.58
N THR A 74 5.27 6.64 -7.61
CA THR A 74 5.33 5.53 -8.57
C THR A 74 5.14 4.22 -7.84
N VAL A 75 4.32 3.34 -8.39
CA VAL A 75 4.08 2.03 -7.80
C VAL A 75 4.33 0.97 -8.85
N TYR A 76 5.15 -0.02 -8.50
CA TYR A 76 5.34 -1.19 -9.33
C TYR A 76 4.28 -2.25 -9.00
N ALA A 77 3.16 -2.18 -9.71
CA ALA A 77 1.98 -3.01 -9.45
C ALA A 77 2.06 -4.41 -10.08
N PHE A 78 2.66 -4.53 -11.27
CA PHE A 78 2.74 -5.80 -12.01
C PHE A 78 3.95 -5.83 -12.94
N SER A 79 4.70 -6.94 -12.96
CA SER A 79 5.87 -7.14 -13.85
C SER A 79 5.57 -8.05 -15.04
N ILE A 80 6.36 -7.94 -16.11
CA ILE A 80 6.30 -8.87 -17.25
C ILE A 80 6.54 -10.32 -16.79
N ASP A 81 7.44 -10.53 -15.82
CA ASP A 81 7.68 -11.87 -15.26
C ASP A 81 6.47 -12.42 -14.48
N ASN A 82 5.53 -11.58 -14.04
CA ASN A 82 4.32 -12.06 -13.35
C ASN A 82 3.36 -12.78 -14.30
N PHE A 83 3.47 -12.61 -15.62
CA PHE A 83 2.74 -13.43 -16.59
C PHE A 83 3.14 -14.91 -16.56
N LYS A 84 4.31 -15.25 -15.99
CA LYS A 84 4.77 -16.64 -15.86
C LYS A 84 4.13 -17.39 -14.67
N ARG A 85 3.27 -16.72 -13.90
CA ARG A 85 2.56 -17.34 -12.75
C ARG A 85 1.38 -18.19 -13.23
N ALA A 86 0.75 -18.90 -12.30
CA ALA A 86 -0.43 -19.71 -12.58
C ALA A 86 -1.53 -18.85 -13.26
N PRO A 87 -2.18 -19.33 -14.33
CA PRO A 87 -3.18 -18.56 -15.08
C PRO A 87 -4.31 -18.01 -14.20
N GLU A 88 -4.72 -18.77 -13.19
CA GLU A 88 -5.77 -18.36 -12.25
C GLU A 88 -5.32 -17.17 -11.39
N GLU A 89 -4.04 -17.13 -10.99
CA GLU A 89 -3.47 -16.02 -10.24
C GLU A 89 -3.35 -14.76 -11.10
N VAL A 90 -2.94 -14.91 -12.36
CA VAL A 90 -2.87 -13.79 -13.32
C VAL A 90 -4.28 -13.26 -13.60
N GLY A 91 -5.26 -14.14 -13.83
CA GLY A 91 -6.66 -13.75 -14.03
C GLY A 91 -7.22 -12.97 -12.85
N ALA A 92 -6.97 -13.42 -11.62
CA ALA A 92 -7.38 -12.69 -10.42
C ALA A 92 -6.73 -11.30 -10.31
N LEU A 93 -5.45 -11.16 -10.70
CA LEU A 93 -4.74 -9.88 -10.70
C LEU A 93 -5.30 -8.91 -11.76
N MET A 94 -5.64 -9.42 -12.96
CA MET A 94 -6.25 -8.59 -14.01
C MET A 94 -7.67 -8.17 -13.65
N ALA A 95 -8.47 -9.07 -13.08
CA ALA A 95 -9.80 -8.74 -12.57
C ALA A 95 -9.74 -7.69 -11.45
N LEU A 96 -8.76 -7.80 -10.54
CA LEU A 96 -8.52 -6.79 -9.50
C LEU A 96 -8.11 -5.44 -10.12
N ALA A 97 -7.33 -5.43 -11.19
CA ALA A 97 -6.99 -4.18 -11.87
C ALA A 97 -8.22 -3.55 -12.54
N GLU A 98 -9.07 -4.35 -13.20
CA GLU A 98 -10.29 -3.89 -13.85
C GLU A 98 -11.32 -3.35 -12.85
N ASP A 99 -11.53 -4.02 -11.71
CA ASP A 99 -12.46 -3.58 -10.65
C ASP A 99 -12.04 -2.26 -9.98
N LYS A 100 -10.75 -1.92 -10.03
CA LYS A 100 -10.17 -0.77 -9.32
C LYS A 100 -9.84 0.41 -10.24
N TYR A 101 -10.04 0.26 -11.54
CA TYR A 101 -9.98 1.33 -12.54
C TYR A 101 -11.36 1.93 -12.79
#